data_AF-A0A9X3YR54-F1
#
_entry.id   AF-A0A9X3YR54-F1
#
_cell.length_a   1.000
_cell.length_b   1.000
_cell.length_c   1.000
_cell.angle_alpha   90.00
_cell.angle_beta   90.00
_cell.angle_gamma   90.00
#
_symmetry.space_group_name_H-M   'P 1'
#
loop_
_entity.id
_entity.type
_entity.pdbx_description
1 polymer ?
#
loop_
_entity_poly.entity_id
_entity_poly.type
_entity_poly.pdbx_seq_one_letter_code
_entity_poly.pdbx_strand_id
1 'polypeptide(L)'
;MNDPVADAERIARAVDAGFVVRTRADADTREARRNDTARRDAAFASGAQYVSTDYFEPDARRSDYRVRLPDGAAARCNPRRAAHCHGTPIEP
;
A
#
# COMPACT_ATOMS: atom_id res chain seq x y z
N MET A 1 -9.64 -1.71 7.82
CA MET A 1 -10.15 -1.65 6.44
C MET A 1 -9.16 -2.42 5.62
N ASN A 2 -9.45 -3.70 5.37
CA ASN A 2 -8.44 -4.66 4.93
C ASN A 2 -8.51 -4.93 3.43
N ASP A 3 -9.58 -4.50 2.75
CA ASP A 3 -9.70 -4.63 1.31
C ASP A 3 -9.71 -3.23 0.67
N PRO A 4 -8.59 -2.75 0.12
CA PRO A 4 -8.52 -1.40 -0.44
C PRO A 4 -9.32 -1.22 -1.73
N VAL A 5 -9.78 -2.30 -2.37
CA VAL A 5 -10.65 -2.24 -3.55
C VAL A 5 -12.10 -2.05 -3.10
N ALA A 6 -12.57 -2.89 -2.17
CA ALA A 6 -13.94 -2.80 -1.66
C ALA A 6 -14.16 -1.63 -0.68
N ASP A 7 -13.17 -1.32 0.16
CA ASP A 7 -13.24 -0.26 1.18
C ASP A 7 -12.72 1.09 0.68
N ALA A 8 -12.46 1.27 -0.63
CA ALA A 8 -11.74 2.41 -1.19
C ALA A 8 -12.25 3.78 -0.67
N GLU A 9 -13.57 3.99 -0.74
CA GLU A 9 -14.17 5.24 -0.27
C GLU A 9 -14.12 5.40 1.25
N ARG A 10 -14.28 4.29 1.99
CA ARG A 10 -14.25 4.31 3.45
C ARG A 10 -12.85 4.68 3.95
N ILE A 11 -11.82 4.13 3.30
CA ILE A 11 -10.42 4.47 3.57
C ILE A 11 -10.18 5.94 3.28
N ALA A 12 -10.60 6.43 2.10
CA ALA A 12 -10.41 7.83 1.72
C ALA A 12 -11.06 8.79 2.73
N ARG A 13 -12.34 8.55 3.08
CA ARG A 13 -13.05 9.38 4.07
C ARG A 13 -12.36 9.39 5.44
N ALA A 14 -11.83 8.25 5.89
CA ALA A 14 -11.11 8.18 7.15
C ALA A 14 -9.77 8.94 7.12
N VAL A 15 -9.03 8.83 6.02
CA VAL A 15 -7.79 9.59 5.82
C VAL A 15 -8.07 11.10 5.79
N ASP A 16 -9.12 11.52 5.09
CA ASP A 16 -9.52 12.94 5.01
C ASP A 16 -9.96 13.48 6.36
N ALA A 17 -10.65 12.65 7.16
CA ALA A 17 -11.01 12.96 8.54
C ALA A 17 -9.83 12.96 9.53
N GLY A 18 -8.61 12.68 9.07
CA GLY A 18 -7.39 12.74 9.89
C GLY A 18 -7.07 11.46 10.66
N PHE A 19 -7.75 10.34 10.38
CA PHE A 19 -7.39 9.06 10.97
C PHE A 19 -6.14 8.47 10.31
N VAL A 20 -5.40 7.70 11.10
CA VAL A 20 -4.37 6.80 10.60
C VAL A 20 -5.04 5.51 10.15
N VAL A 21 -4.87 5.15 8.88
CA VAL A 21 -5.48 3.97 8.26
C VAL A 21 -4.40 2.98 7.84
N ARG A 22 -4.58 1.73 8.25
CA ARG A 22 -3.83 0.57 7.74
C ARG A 22 -4.71 -0.27 6.83
N THR A 23 -4.15 -0.68 5.69
CA THR A 23 -4.78 -1.62 4.75
C THR A 23 -3.77 -2.69 4.26
N ARG A 24 -4.22 -3.61 3.41
CA ARG A 24 -3.42 -4.74 2.91
C ARG A 24 -3.19 -4.64 1.41
N ALA A 25 -1.98 -4.94 0.97
CA ALA A 25 -1.68 -5.13 -0.45
C ALA A 25 -2.06 -6.54 -0.95
N ASP A 26 -2.14 -7.52 -0.05
CA ASP A 26 -2.42 -8.92 -0.36
C ASP A 26 -3.16 -9.62 0.80
N ALA A 27 -3.86 -10.70 0.46
CA ALA A 27 -4.50 -11.58 1.43
C ALA A 27 -4.54 -13.04 0.98
N ASP A 28 -4.37 -13.95 1.94
CA ASP A 28 -4.51 -15.40 1.75
C ASP A 28 -3.67 -15.95 0.58
N THR A 29 -2.53 -15.32 0.29
CA THR A 29 -1.61 -15.64 -0.82
C THR A 29 -2.21 -15.48 -2.22
N ARG A 30 -3.42 -14.93 -2.34
CA ARG A 30 -4.19 -14.89 -3.59
C ARG A 30 -3.51 -14.08 -4.69
N GLU A 31 -3.05 -12.88 -4.35
CA GLU A 31 -2.39 -11.95 -5.27
C GLU A 31 -1.07 -12.55 -5.77
N ALA A 32 -0.27 -13.14 -4.88
CA ALA A 32 0.98 -13.80 -5.25
C ALA A 32 0.77 -15.04 -6.14
N ARG A 33 -0.26 -15.86 -5.90
CA ARG A 33 -0.55 -17.01 -6.78
C ARG A 33 -1.02 -16.61 -8.17
N ARG A 34 -1.65 -15.44 -8.30
CA ARG A 34 -2.15 -14.89 -9.58
C ARG A 34 -1.20 -13.92 -10.25
N ASN A 35 -0.12 -13.55 -9.57
CA ASN A 35 0.75 -12.43 -9.93
C ASN A 35 -0.04 -11.14 -10.23
N ASP A 36 -1.03 -10.84 -9.39
CA ASP A 36 -1.97 -9.73 -9.59
C ASP A 36 -1.68 -8.58 -8.61
N THR A 37 -1.39 -7.40 -9.15
CA THR A 37 -1.03 -6.22 -8.37
C THR A 37 -2.20 -5.28 -8.07
N ALA A 38 -3.41 -5.58 -8.55
CA ALA A 38 -4.54 -4.64 -8.45
C ALA A 38 -4.83 -4.20 -7.00
N ARG A 39 -4.79 -5.13 -6.04
CA ARG A 39 -4.99 -4.81 -4.61
C ARG A 39 -3.87 -3.94 -4.05
N ARG A 40 -2.61 -4.23 -4.38
CA ARG A 40 -1.44 -3.41 -4.01
C ARG A 40 -1.60 -1.98 -4.54
N ASP A 41 -1.96 -1.86 -5.80
CA ASP A 41 -2.04 -0.56 -6.47
C ASP A 41 -3.21 0.26 -5.89
N ALA A 42 -4.34 -0.39 -5.59
CA ALA A 42 -5.45 0.22 -4.85
C ALA A 42 -5.03 0.67 -3.43
N ALA A 43 -4.26 -0.16 -2.70
CA ALA A 43 -3.75 0.21 -1.38
C ALA A 43 -2.90 1.49 -1.44
N PHE A 44 -1.98 1.57 -2.40
CA PHE A 44 -1.13 2.75 -2.59
C PHE A 44 -1.93 4.00 -3.01
N ALA A 45 -2.97 3.86 -3.83
CA ALA A 45 -3.83 4.97 -4.26
C ALA A 45 -4.83 5.43 -3.19
N SER A 46 -5.15 4.55 -2.23
CA SER A 46 -6.18 4.82 -1.22
C SER A 46 -5.86 5.98 -0.28
N GLY A 47 -4.58 6.31 -0.10
CA GLY A 47 -4.10 7.29 0.88
C GLY A 47 -3.92 6.71 2.29
N ALA A 48 -4.11 5.40 2.48
CA ALA A 48 -3.74 4.74 3.73
C ALA A 48 -2.24 4.94 4.04
N GLN A 49 -1.92 5.29 5.28
CA GLN A 49 -0.56 5.58 5.71
C GLN A 49 0.27 4.31 5.90
N TYR A 50 -0.37 3.19 6.21
CA TYR A 50 0.29 1.90 6.37
C TYR A 50 -0.31 0.86 5.42
N VAL A 51 0.54 0.31 4.55
CA VAL A 51 0.19 -0.81 3.67
C VAL A 51 0.99 -2.02 4.11
N SER A 52 0.29 -3.04 4.59
CA SER A 52 0.91 -4.30 5.01
C SER A 52 0.89 -5.34 3.90
N THR A 53 1.91 -6.18 3.86
CA THR A 53 2.14 -7.21 2.86
C THR A 53 2.91 -8.38 3.47
N ASP A 54 2.61 -9.59 3.04
CA ASP A 54 3.44 -10.77 3.32
C ASP A 54 4.55 -10.97 2.27
N TYR A 55 4.61 -10.09 1.25
CA TYR A 55 5.45 -10.22 0.05
C TYR A 55 6.33 -8.98 -0.17
N PHE A 56 7.04 -8.55 0.88
CA PHE A 56 8.11 -7.53 0.73
C PHE A 56 9.26 -8.07 -0.17
N GLU A 57 9.44 -9.38 -0.15
CA GLU A 57 10.18 -10.16 -1.15
C GLU A 57 9.25 -11.17 -1.84
N PRO A 58 9.51 -11.52 -3.12
CA PRO A 58 8.73 -12.52 -3.82
C PRO A 58 8.98 -13.93 -3.27
N ASP A 59 7.95 -14.78 -3.31
CA ASP A 59 8.08 -16.23 -3.08
C ASP A 59 8.19 -16.93 -4.44
N ALA A 60 9.40 -17.36 -4.80
CA ALA A 60 9.70 -18.00 -6.08
C ALA A 60 8.86 -19.26 -6.37
N ARG A 61 8.24 -19.88 -5.34
CA ARG A 61 7.32 -21.02 -5.52
C ARG A 61 5.94 -20.60 -6.02
N ARG A 62 5.63 -19.29 -6.05
CA ARG A 62 4.35 -18.73 -6.46
C ARG A 62 4.49 -17.86 -7.71
N SER A 63 5.21 -16.76 -7.60
CA SER A 63 5.45 -15.79 -8.68
C SER A 63 6.51 -14.77 -8.27
N ASP A 64 6.77 -13.79 -9.14
CA ASP A 64 7.57 -12.61 -8.87
C ASP A 64 6.79 -11.47 -8.18
N TYR A 65 5.54 -11.72 -7.75
CA TYR A 65 4.74 -10.75 -7.01
C TYR A 65 5.50 -10.24 -5.79
N ARG A 66 5.65 -8.92 -5.74
CA ARG A 66 6.28 -8.20 -4.63
C ARG A 66 5.63 -6.85 -4.41
N VAL A 67 5.66 -6.40 -3.17
CA VAL A 67 5.12 -5.12 -2.73
C VAL A 67 6.26 -4.26 -2.23
N ARG A 68 6.64 -3.29 -3.07
CA ARG A 68 7.65 -2.27 -2.75
C ARG A 68 7.16 -0.92 -3.24
N LEU A 69 7.55 0.14 -2.54
CA LEU A 69 7.38 1.49 -3.05
C LEU A 69 8.35 1.73 -4.23
N PRO A 70 8.04 2.70 -5.12
CA PRO A 70 8.95 3.10 -6.18
C PRO A 70 10.36 3.40 -5.65
N ASP A 71 11.37 3.08 -6.45
CA ASP A 71 12.79 3.31 -6.17
C ASP A 71 13.32 2.66 -4.88
N GLY A 72 12.57 1.70 -4.31
CA GLY A 72 12.95 1.06 -3.05
C GLY A 72 12.80 1.96 -1.83
N ALA A 73 12.02 3.04 -1.93
CA ALA A 73 11.81 3.97 -0.83
C ALA A 73 11.15 3.29 0.40
N ALA A 74 11.55 3.70 1.60
CA ALA A 74 10.92 3.25 2.85
C ALA A 74 9.53 3.87 3.06
N ALA A 75 9.33 5.09 2.54
CA ALA A 75 8.04 5.78 2.56
C ALA A 75 7.97 6.82 1.43
N ARG A 76 6.75 7.26 1.14
CA ARG A 76 6.45 8.27 0.12
C ARG A 76 5.41 9.25 0.63
N CYS A 77 5.25 10.36 -0.09
CA CYS A 77 4.19 11.32 0.19
C CYS A 77 2.82 10.70 0.05
N ASN A 78 1.92 11.06 0.97
CA ASN A 78 0.56 10.60 0.92
C ASN A 78 -0.15 11.28 -0.26
N PRO A 79 -0.58 10.54 -1.30
CA PRO A 79 -1.12 11.13 -2.53
C PRO A 79 -2.44 11.90 -2.33
N ARG A 80 -3.11 11.73 -1.18
CA ARG A 80 -4.34 12.47 -0.83
C ARG A 80 -4.11 13.65 0.10
N ARG A 81 -3.14 13.54 1.02
CA ARG A 81 -2.92 14.55 2.08
C ARG A 81 -1.77 15.51 1.77
N ALA A 82 -0.80 15.10 0.96
CA ALA A 82 0.38 15.90 0.63
C ALA A 82 0.90 15.56 -0.76
N ALA A 83 0.72 16.49 -1.70
CA ALA A 83 1.25 16.34 -3.05
C ALA A 83 2.79 16.29 -3.07
N HIS A 84 3.44 16.96 -2.12
CA HIS A 84 4.90 17.06 -2.00
C HIS A 84 5.28 16.94 -0.52
N CYS A 85 6.33 16.19 -0.22
CA CYS A 85 6.97 16.16 1.08
C CYS A 85 8.20 17.05 0.98
N HIS A 86 8.53 17.78 2.04
CA HIS A 86 9.67 18.71 2.07
C HIS A 86 11.04 18.01 2.09
N GLY A 87 11.17 16.82 1.50
CA GLY A 87 12.42 16.08 1.39
C GLY A 87 13.04 15.68 2.73
N THR A 88 12.24 15.67 3.81
CA THR A 88 12.74 15.29 5.13
C THR A 88 13.18 13.83 5.10
N PRO A 89 14.43 13.50 5.49
CA PRO A 89 14.88 12.12 5.60
C PRO A 89 13.94 11.37 6.55
N ILE A 90 13.46 10.22 6.09
CA ILE A 90 12.55 9.36 6.88
C ILE A 90 13.34 8.50 7.88
N GLU A 91 14.64 8.35 7.64
CA GLU A 91 15.63 7.74 8.54
C GLU A 91 16.95 8.56 8.46
N PRO A 92 17.75 8.63 9.54
CA PRO A 92 19.07 9.27 9.52
C PRO A 92 20.09 8.56 8.63
#